data_AF-A0A7C6G8J9-F1
#
_entry.id   AF-A0A7C6G8J9-F1
#
_cell.length_a   1.000
_cell.length_b   1.000
_cell.length_c   1.000
_cell.angle_alpha   90.00
_cell.angle_beta   90.00
_cell.angle_gamma   90.00
#
_symmetry.space_group_name_H-M   'P 1'
#
loop_
_entity.id
_entity.type
_entity.pdbx_description
1 polymer ?
#
loop_
_entity_poly.entity_id
_entity_poly.type
_entity_poly.pdbx_seq_one_letter_code
_entity_poly.pdbx_strand_id
1 'polypeptide(L)'
;VTCVLIPNYAGIQFDTLTGRNDGKGYNFIVVVALYDSDSQNEDVSERIELENLVLQMELDKLNKGIHPKHGEKLTGIKIKEWGAGGSFNYMDEWDGKKMVRHSSYYKGRVGDVYFTLEADGDDISVPEKVADKLASLVGSSLTYQSLKSRIIK
;
A
#
# COMPACT_ATOMS: atom_id res chain seq x y z
N VAL A 1 6.04 -34.42 11.13
CA VAL A 1 6.54 -33.19 10.46
C VAL A 1 5.41 -32.71 9.57
N THR A 2 4.57 -31.84 10.10
CA THR A 2 3.38 -31.31 9.44
C THR A 2 3.79 -30.07 8.66
N CYS A 3 3.59 -30.13 7.34
CA CYS A 3 3.62 -29.01 6.40
C CYS A 3 2.94 -27.77 6.99
N VAL A 4 3.53 -26.58 6.91
CA VAL A 4 2.78 -25.34 7.11
C VAL A 4 3.29 -24.25 6.17
N LEU A 5 2.34 -23.61 5.50
CA LEU A 5 2.47 -22.71 4.35
C LEU A 5 3.61 -21.67 4.42
N ILE A 6 4.18 -21.38 3.25
CA ILE A 6 5.00 -20.20 2.95
C ILE A 6 4.21 -19.28 1.99
N PRO A 7 3.18 -18.54 2.42
CA PRO A 7 2.59 -17.49 1.61
C PRO A 7 3.48 -16.26 1.71
N ASN A 8 4.28 -16.01 0.67
CA ASN A 8 5.16 -14.83 0.64
C ASN A 8 4.37 -13.53 0.79
N TYR A 9 3.16 -13.44 0.19
CA TYR A 9 2.26 -12.29 0.28
C TYR A 9 0.81 -12.77 0.30
N ALA A 10 0.04 -12.31 1.28
CA ALA A 10 -1.42 -12.34 1.20
C ALA A 10 -1.90 -10.90 0.95
N GLY A 11 -2.34 -10.63 -0.28
CA GLY A 11 -2.89 -9.34 -0.69
C GLY A 11 -4.41 -9.32 -0.59
N ILE A 12 -4.98 -8.32 0.07
CA ILE A 12 -6.41 -8.01 -0.06
C ILE A 12 -6.51 -6.66 -0.74
N GLN A 13 -7.07 -6.67 -1.94
CA GLN A 13 -7.41 -5.47 -2.68
C GLN A 13 -8.88 -5.15 -2.42
N PHE A 14 -9.11 -3.94 -1.92
CA PHE A 14 -10.44 -3.40 -1.73
C PHE A 14 -10.64 -2.31 -2.75
N ASP A 15 -11.40 -2.65 -3.78
CA ASP A 15 -11.80 -1.69 -4.79
C ASP A 15 -13.16 -1.11 -4.40
N THR A 16 -13.17 0.15 -3.99
CA THR A 16 -14.40 0.91 -3.75
C THR A 16 -14.77 1.78 -4.95
N LEU A 17 -14.18 1.55 -6.13
CA LEU A 17 -14.61 2.08 -7.42
C LEU A 17 -15.98 1.47 -7.80
N THR A 18 -16.98 1.69 -6.97
CA THR A 18 -18.39 1.52 -7.33
C THR A 18 -18.93 2.74 -8.10
N GLY A 19 -18.07 3.73 -8.41
CA GLY A 19 -18.32 4.84 -9.33
C GLY A 19 -18.45 4.33 -10.78
N ARG A 20 -19.55 3.63 -11.05
CA ARG A 20 -19.90 3.17 -12.39
C ARG A 20 -19.94 4.38 -13.34
N ASN A 21 -18.94 4.45 -14.22
CA ASN A 21 -18.77 5.35 -15.38
C ASN A 21 -18.03 6.69 -15.21
N ASP A 22 -17.45 7.04 -14.05
CA ASP A 22 -16.67 8.29 -13.91
C ASP A 22 -15.23 8.10 -13.39
N GLY A 23 -14.85 6.87 -13.04
CA GLY A 23 -13.50 6.54 -12.60
C GLY A 23 -13.14 7.09 -11.22
N LYS A 24 -14.14 7.40 -10.38
CA LYS A 24 -13.94 8.00 -9.05
C LYS A 24 -14.04 6.96 -7.92
N GLY A 25 -13.04 6.90 -7.05
CA GLY A 25 -13.12 6.07 -5.83
C GLY A 25 -11.80 5.84 -5.10
N TYR A 26 -11.86 4.99 -4.07
CA TYR A 26 -10.70 4.59 -3.28
C TYR A 26 -10.34 3.15 -3.58
N ASN A 27 -9.05 2.91 -3.78
CA ASN A 27 -8.48 1.58 -3.79
C ASN A 27 -7.47 1.49 -2.65
N PHE A 28 -7.51 0.39 -1.91
CA PHE A 28 -6.41 0.07 -1.03
C PHE A 28 -6.02 -1.39 -1.14
N ILE A 29 -4.71 -1.60 -1.07
CA ILE A 29 -4.09 -2.90 -1.09
C ILE A 29 -3.38 -3.06 0.24
N VAL A 30 -3.72 -4.12 0.96
CA VAL A 30 -2.99 -4.55 2.16
C VAL A 30 -2.30 -5.85 1.83
N VAL A 31 -0.99 -5.90 2.08
CA VAL A 31 -0.17 -7.09 1.88
C VAL A 31 0.42 -7.50 3.22
N VAL A 32 0.09 -8.70 3.67
CA VAL A 32 0.70 -9.32 4.85
C VAL A 32 1.78 -10.26 4.37
N ALA A 33 3.00 -10.10 4.89
CA ALA A 33 4.08 -11.03 4.62
C ALA A 33 4.15 -12.07 5.75
N LEU A 34 3.89 -13.33 5.41
CA LEU A 34 3.83 -14.42 6.38
C LEU A 34 5.10 -15.26 6.25
N TYR A 35 6.03 -15.08 7.19
CA TYR A 35 7.26 -15.85 7.24
C TYR A 35 7.14 -16.97 8.28
N ASP A 36 7.66 -18.14 7.93
CA ASP A 36 7.99 -19.14 8.93
C ASP A 36 9.29 -18.71 9.62
N SER A 37 9.17 -18.21 10.84
CA SER A 37 10.31 -17.79 11.67
C SER A 37 11.28 -18.92 11.99
N ASP A 38 10.86 -20.18 11.81
CA ASP A 38 11.66 -21.37 12.09
C ASP A 38 12.34 -21.92 10.82
N SER A 39 12.04 -21.36 9.63
CA SER A 39 12.68 -21.73 8.38
C SER A 39 13.97 -20.93 8.18
N GLN A 40 15.14 -21.59 8.20
CA GLN A 40 16.42 -21.01 7.80
C GLN A 40 16.56 -20.93 6.27
N ASN A 41 15.50 -20.52 5.58
CA ASN A 41 15.47 -20.52 4.12
C ASN A 41 16.09 -19.23 3.57
N GLU A 42 17.32 -19.30 3.06
CA GLU A 42 18.08 -18.18 2.51
C GLU A 42 17.30 -17.46 1.38
N ASP A 43 16.59 -18.19 0.52
CA ASP A 43 15.79 -17.63 -0.58
C ASP A 43 14.63 -16.72 -0.07
N VAL A 44 14.09 -17.03 1.12
CA VAL A 44 13.05 -16.22 1.75
C VAL A 44 13.68 -14.93 2.26
N SER A 45 14.79 -15.01 3.00
CA SER A 45 15.50 -13.85 3.53
C SER A 45 15.92 -12.86 2.45
N GLU A 46 16.52 -13.33 1.34
CA GLU A 46 16.94 -12.46 0.22
C GLU A 46 15.76 -11.71 -0.43
N ARG A 47 14.60 -12.35 -0.54
CA ARG A 47 13.38 -11.70 -1.07
C ARG A 47 12.82 -10.65 -0.13
N ILE A 48 12.83 -10.89 1.19
CA ILE A 48 12.44 -9.88 2.20
C ILE A 48 13.30 -8.63 2.04
N GLU A 49 14.61 -8.83 1.91
CA GLU A 49 15.56 -7.73 1.74
C GLU A 49 15.29 -6.94 0.44
N LEU A 50 15.06 -7.64 -0.68
CA LEU A 50 14.73 -7.01 -1.95
C LEU A 50 13.46 -6.14 -1.87
N GLU A 51 12.45 -6.59 -1.15
CA GLU A 51 11.21 -5.82 -1.01
C GLU A 51 11.30 -4.68 -0.04
N ASN A 52 11.99 -4.88 1.09
CA ASN A 52 12.35 -3.78 1.97
C ASN A 52 13.06 -2.68 1.18
N LEU A 53 13.96 -3.07 0.26
CA LEU A 53 14.63 -2.16 -0.64
C LEU A 53 13.65 -1.44 -1.56
N VAL A 54 12.74 -2.15 -2.25
CA VAL A 54 11.75 -1.54 -3.15
C VAL A 54 10.85 -0.55 -2.40
N LEU A 55 10.38 -0.94 -1.22
CA LEU A 55 9.52 -0.10 -0.40
C LEU A 55 10.26 1.13 0.12
N GLN A 56 11.51 0.96 0.53
CA GLN A 56 12.35 2.07 0.93
C GLN A 56 12.58 3.02 -0.25
N MET A 57 12.84 2.50 -1.46
CA MET A 57 12.98 3.31 -2.66
C MET A 57 11.71 4.10 -2.99
N GLU A 58 10.53 3.49 -2.83
CA GLU A 58 9.26 4.17 -3.04
C GLU A 58 8.99 5.23 -1.95
N LEU A 59 9.28 4.93 -0.68
CA LEU A 59 9.20 5.90 0.41
C LEU A 59 10.18 7.06 0.19
N ASP A 60 11.39 6.79 -0.32
CA ASP A 60 12.36 7.83 -0.66
C ASP A 60 11.86 8.73 -1.79
N LYS A 61 11.15 8.16 -2.79
CA LYS A 61 10.47 8.96 -3.81
C LYS A 61 9.37 9.82 -3.19
N LEU A 62 8.54 9.26 -2.31
CA LEU A 62 7.49 10.00 -1.60
C LEU A 62 8.06 11.13 -0.74
N ASN A 63 9.16 10.87 -0.02
CA ASN A 63 9.88 11.86 0.79
C ASN A 63 10.47 13.00 -0.06
N LYS A 64 10.85 12.70 -1.32
CA LYS A 64 11.23 13.71 -2.32
C LYS A 64 10.03 14.39 -2.99
N GLY A 65 8.80 13.99 -2.62
CA GLY A 65 7.58 14.53 -3.21
C GLY A 65 7.31 14.02 -4.61
N ILE A 66 7.62 12.76 -4.89
CA ILE A 66 7.45 12.15 -6.21
C ILE A 66 6.57 10.92 -6.08
N HIS A 67 5.52 10.83 -6.91
CA HIS A 67 4.66 9.66 -6.99
C HIS A 67 5.49 8.45 -7.46
N PRO A 68 5.50 7.32 -6.74
CA PRO A 68 6.45 6.24 -7.00
C PRO A 68 6.28 5.57 -8.36
N LYS A 69 5.04 5.54 -8.87
CA LYS A 69 4.67 4.92 -10.15
C LYS A 69 4.58 5.88 -11.33
N HIS A 70 4.11 7.10 -11.08
CA HIS A 70 3.79 8.05 -12.16
C HIS A 70 4.90 9.09 -12.35
N GLY A 71 5.83 9.23 -11.40
CA GLY A 71 6.88 10.25 -11.46
C GLY A 71 6.39 11.68 -11.22
N GLU A 72 5.08 11.86 -11.03
CA GLU A 72 4.45 13.16 -10.81
C GLU A 72 4.81 13.77 -9.46
N LYS A 73 4.88 15.10 -9.41
CA LYS A 73 5.20 15.81 -8.17
C LYS A 73 4.00 15.79 -7.22
N LEU A 74 4.23 15.26 -6.03
CA LEU A 74 3.28 15.32 -4.93
C LEU A 74 3.24 16.72 -4.33
N THR A 75 2.06 17.10 -3.88
CA THR A 75 1.76 18.30 -3.09
C THR A 75 1.20 17.88 -1.74
N GLY A 76 1.41 18.71 -0.72
CA GLY A 76 0.89 18.45 0.62
C GLY A 76 1.48 17.22 1.31
N ILE A 77 2.70 16.83 0.96
CA ILE A 77 3.37 15.60 1.45
C ILE A 77 3.30 15.51 2.98
N LYS A 78 2.91 14.34 3.46
CA LYS A 78 2.87 13.98 4.87
C LYS A 78 3.80 12.80 5.11
N ILE A 79 4.77 13.00 5.98
CA ILE A 79 5.68 11.95 6.45
C ILE A 79 5.23 11.54 7.86
N LYS A 80 5.16 10.23 8.09
CA LYS A 80 4.66 9.58 9.30
C LYS A 80 5.61 8.45 9.69
N GLU A 81 5.49 8.00 10.93
CA GLU A 81 6.23 6.83 11.41
C GLU A 81 5.94 5.57 10.58
N TRP A 82 4.69 5.41 10.14
CA TRP A 82 4.27 4.29 9.31
C TRP A 82 4.60 4.45 7.82
N GLY A 83 5.00 5.63 7.33
CA GLY A 83 5.19 5.87 5.89
C GLY A 83 4.95 7.30 5.43
N ALA A 84 4.51 7.48 4.18
CA ALA A 84 4.30 8.80 3.60
C ALA A 84 3.18 8.84 2.56
N GLY A 85 2.74 10.05 2.20
CA GLY A 85 1.81 10.25 1.08
C GLY A 85 1.48 11.70 0.81
N GLY A 86 0.65 11.94 -0.19
CA GLY A 86 0.24 13.28 -0.62
C GLY A 86 -0.71 13.25 -1.81
N SER A 87 -1.07 14.45 -2.28
CA SER A 87 -1.93 14.62 -3.45
C SER A 87 -1.11 14.92 -4.69
N PHE A 88 -1.56 14.47 -5.86
CA PHE A 88 -0.86 14.67 -7.11
C PHE A 88 -1.84 14.86 -8.26
N ASN A 89 -1.35 15.48 -9.32
CA ASN A 89 -2.08 15.57 -10.57
C ASN A 89 -1.38 14.68 -11.59
N TYR A 90 -2.14 14.03 -12.46
CA TYR A 90 -1.58 13.32 -13.59
C TYR A 90 -2.49 13.43 -14.82
N MET A 91 -1.91 13.27 -16.00
CA MET A 91 -2.67 13.27 -17.25
C MET A 91 -3.17 11.87 -17.55
N ASP A 92 -4.46 11.74 -17.87
CA ASP A 92 -5.08 10.50 -18.29
C ASP A 92 -6.01 10.71 -19.48
N GLU A 93 -6.33 9.64 -20.19
CA GLU A 93 -7.26 9.67 -21.32
C GLU A 93 -8.61 9.06 -20.93
N TRP A 94 -9.67 9.86 -21.06
CA TRP A 94 -11.04 9.43 -20.85
C TRP A 94 -11.89 9.80 -22.05
N ASP A 95 -12.59 8.83 -22.63
CA ASP A 95 -13.44 9.02 -23.80
C ASP A 95 -12.71 9.76 -24.96
N GLY A 96 -11.46 9.37 -25.22
CA GLY A 96 -10.61 9.96 -26.27
C GLY A 96 -10.10 11.37 -25.97
N LYS A 97 -10.29 11.89 -24.75
CA LYS A 97 -9.84 13.21 -24.33
C LYS A 97 -8.81 13.12 -23.21
N LYS A 98 -7.70 13.83 -23.38
CA LYS A 98 -6.72 14.03 -22.32
C LYS A 98 -7.27 14.98 -21.26
N MET A 99 -7.23 14.56 -20.00
CA MET A 99 -7.69 15.34 -18.86
C MET A 99 -6.68 15.26 -17.71
N VAL A 100 -6.64 16.32 -16.90
CA VAL A 100 -5.85 16.36 -15.67
C VAL A 100 -6.71 15.76 -14.56
N ARG A 101 -6.26 14.66 -13.96
CA ARG A 101 -6.89 14.04 -12.80
C ARG A 101 -6.19 14.48 -11.53
N HIS A 102 -6.96 14.73 -10.47
CA HIS A 102 -6.43 15.09 -9.14
C HIS A 102 -6.61 13.92 -8.18
N SER A 103 -5.53 13.40 -7.63
CA SER A 103 -5.54 12.13 -6.90
C SER A 103 -4.68 12.18 -5.65
N SER A 104 -4.75 11.16 -4.82
CA SER A 104 -3.95 11.06 -3.60
C SER A 104 -3.40 9.67 -3.40
N TYR A 105 -2.17 9.59 -2.95
CA TYR A 105 -1.46 8.33 -2.77
C TYR A 105 -0.74 8.31 -1.42
N TYR A 106 -0.95 7.22 -0.68
CA TYR A 106 -0.30 6.94 0.59
C TYR A 106 0.25 5.53 0.59
N LYS A 107 1.45 5.37 1.13
CA LYS A 107 2.10 4.07 1.27
C LYS A 107 2.82 3.99 2.60
N GLY A 108 2.77 2.80 3.20
CA GLY A 108 3.42 2.58 4.47
C GLY A 108 3.62 1.13 4.83
N ARG A 109 4.29 0.94 5.96
CA ARG A 109 4.57 -0.32 6.62
C ARG A 109 4.26 -0.18 8.12
N VAL A 110 3.60 -1.19 8.67
CA VAL A 110 3.45 -1.36 10.12
C VAL A 110 3.81 -2.80 10.47
N GLY A 111 4.94 -3.00 11.17
CA GLY A 111 5.45 -4.33 11.47
C GLY A 111 5.79 -5.13 10.21
N ASP A 112 5.10 -6.25 10.01
CA ASP A 112 5.20 -7.16 8.86
C ASP A 112 4.15 -6.90 7.77
N VAL A 113 3.33 -5.85 7.93
CA VAL A 113 2.25 -5.52 6.99
C VAL A 113 2.60 -4.29 6.18
N TYR A 114 2.41 -4.40 4.87
CA TYR A 114 2.51 -3.30 3.92
C TYR A 114 1.13 -2.86 3.48
N PHE A 115 0.97 -1.57 3.23
CA PHE A 115 -0.27 -1.07 2.67
C PHE A 115 -0.03 0.05 1.68
N THR A 116 -0.95 0.17 0.74
CA THR A 116 -1.06 1.27 -0.21
C THR A 116 -2.51 1.70 -0.26
N LEU A 117 -2.73 3.01 -0.24
CA LEU A 117 -4.04 3.63 -0.33
C LEU A 117 -3.99 4.71 -1.40
N GLU A 118 -4.88 4.59 -2.37
CA GLU A 118 -4.96 5.44 -3.54
C GLU A 118 -6.40 5.95 -3.69
N ALA A 119 -6.57 7.27 -3.78
CA ALA A 119 -7.79 7.85 -4.31
C ALA A 119 -7.51 8.32 -5.72
N ASP A 120 -8.26 7.78 -6.65
CA ASP A 120 -8.19 8.15 -8.06
C ASP A 120 -9.53 8.75 -8.49
N GLY A 121 -9.47 9.85 -9.24
CA GLY A 121 -10.61 10.54 -9.82
C GLY A 121 -10.60 12.05 -9.59
N ASP A 122 -11.19 12.81 -10.50
CA ASP A 122 -11.21 14.27 -10.45
C ASP A 122 -11.72 14.79 -9.10
N ASP A 123 -10.89 15.63 -8.47
CA ASP A 123 -11.09 16.26 -7.16
C ASP A 123 -11.17 15.31 -5.95
N ILE A 124 -10.69 14.06 -6.08
CA ILE A 124 -10.70 13.13 -4.95
C ILE A 124 -9.38 13.21 -4.19
N SER A 125 -9.50 13.58 -2.91
CA SER A 125 -8.41 13.47 -1.95
C SER A 125 -8.72 12.44 -0.88
N VAL A 126 -7.70 11.67 -0.50
CA VAL A 126 -7.74 10.87 0.72
C VAL A 126 -7.36 11.77 1.89
N PRO A 127 -8.22 11.94 2.91
CA PRO A 127 -7.82 12.62 4.12
C PRO A 127 -6.75 11.83 4.87
N GLU A 128 -5.75 12.52 5.42
CA GLU A 128 -4.67 11.93 6.22
C GLU A 128 -5.20 10.99 7.34
N LYS A 129 -6.32 11.35 7.96
CA LYS A 129 -6.99 10.53 8.99
C LYS A 129 -7.44 9.15 8.51
N VAL A 130 -7.77 9.02 7.21
CA VAL A 130 -8.15 7.73 6.61
C VAL A 130 -6.92 6.84 6.48
N ALA A 131 -5.79 7.40 6.04
CA ALA A 131 -4.52 6.68 5.97
C ALA A 131 -4.03 6.27 7.37
N ASP A 132 -4.12 7.16 8.37
CA ASP A 132 -3.80 6.86 9.77
C ASP A 132 -4.70 5.73 10.32
N LYS A 133 -5.99 5.73 9.97
CA LYS A 133 -6.91 4.66 10.40
C LYS A 133 -6.55 3.33 9.74
N LEU A 134 -6.21 3.32 8.45
CA LEU A 134 -5.76 2.11 7.76
C LEU A 134 -4.48 1.56 8.40
N ALA A 135 -3.47 2.41 8.64
CA ALA A 135 -2.23 2.05 9.33
C ALA A 135 -2.49 1.40 10.71
N SER A 136 -3.41 1.98 11.49
CA SER A 136 -3.82 1.45 12.79
C SER A 136 -4.53 0.09 12.69
N LEU A 137 -5.40 -0.10 11.69
CA LEU A 137 -6.10 -1.36 11.48
C LEU A 137 -5.15 -2.48 11.06
N VAL A 138 -4.23 -2.19 10.14
CA VAL A 138 -3.25 -3.21 9.70
C VAL A 138 -2.33 -3.63 10.83
N GLY A 139 -1.82 -2.68 11.63
CA GLY A 139 -0.92 -2.97 12.75
C GLY A 139 -1.55 -3.73 13.92
N SER A 140 -2.87 -3.63 14.10
CA SER A 140 -3.58 -4.33 15.17
C SER A 140 -4.11 -5.70 14.75
N SER A 141 -4.61 -5.81 13.51
CA SER A 141 -5.48 -6.92 13.12
C SER A 141 -4.91 -7.84 12.05
N LEU A 142 -3.88 -7.42 11.32
CA LEU A 142 -3.39 -8.12 10.13
C LEU A 142 -1.91 -8.51 10.20
N THR A 143 -1.27 -8.39 11.36
CA THR A 143 0.10 -8.90 11.57
C THR A 143 0.11 -10.42 11.69
N TYR A 144 1.25 -11.06 11.39
CA TYR A 144 1.45 -12.49 11.58
C TYR A 144 1.10 -12.92 13.01
N GLN A 145 1.58 -12.18 14.02
CA GLN A 145 1.29 -12.52 15.42
C GLN A 145 -0.21 -12.49 15.73
N SER A 146 -0.94 -11.50 15.20
CA SER A 146 -2.39 -11.40 15.37
C SER A 146 -3.16 -12.50 14.62
N LEU A 147 -2.62 -12.99 13.50
CA LEU A 147 -3.26 -14.01 12.65
C LEU A 147 -2.84 -15.45 12.98
N LYS A 148 -1.68 -15.67 13.62
CA LYS A 148 -1.11 -16.99 13.91
C LYS A 148 -2.08 -17.93 14.60
N SER A 149 -2.81 -17.43 15.60
CA SER A 149 -3.82 -18.20 16.35
C SER A 149 -5.05 -18.60 15.54
N ARG A 150 -5.28 -17.97 14.37
CA ARG A 150 -6.43 -18.20 13.48
C ARG A 150 -6.09 -19.12 12.31
N ILE A 151 -4.81 -19.25 11.96
CA ILE A 151 -4.31 -20.09 10.87
C ILE A 151 -4.27 -21.56 11.29
N ILE A 152 -4.01 -21.86 12.56
CA ILE A 152 -3.95 -23.23 13.07
C ILE A 152 -5.37 -23.73 13.36
N LYS A 153 -5.92 -24.51 12.42
CA LYS A 153 -7.02 -25.47 12.62
C LYS A 153 -6.76 -26.74 11.84
#